data_AF-A0A8T5TSC9-F1
#
_entry.id   AF-A0A8T5TSC9-F1
#
_cell.length_a   1.000
_cell.length_b   1.000
_cell.length_c   1.000
_cell.angle_alpha   90.00
_cell.angle_beta   90.00
_cell.angle_gamma   90.00
#
_symmetry.space_group_name_H-M   'P 1'
#
loop_
_entity.id
_entity.type
_entity.pdbx_description
1 polymer ?
#
loop_
_entity_poly.entity_id
_entity_poly.type
_entity_poly.pdbx_seq_one_letter_code
_entity_poly.pdbx_strand_id
1 'polypeptide(L)'
;MPKKINMPEPEENLKIIDVHCHLPFPRPKKNDRLPSDEQQYRDFLNNGGVYLVTSSIDNSTLELILNFIKEKEKIGFTCGWAPQTVTYSSKSQYGIEWKKWIEFIQGNQEKYLAIGEIGLDYHHAKILEKREKQITELKKIFELTSGFNKPYVLHVRNAAEHEFDRDHPKHRYNKRDGATKEILTIVKEFNINPK
;
A
#
# COMPACT_ATOMS: atom_id res chain seq x y z
N MET A 1 -7.58 -35.47 -1.07
CA MET A 1 -7.33 -34.36 -0.13
C MET A 1 -5.91 -34.51 0.39
N PRO A 2 -5.08 -33.45 0.43
CA PRO A 2 -3.77 -33.55 1.03
C PRO A 2 -3.92 -34.02 2.49
N LYS A 3 -3.05 -34.93 2.93
CA LYS A 3 -2.94 -35.33 4.34
C LYS A 3 -2.79 -34.06 5.20
N LYS A 4 -3.40 -34.04 6.39
CA LYS A 4 -3.29 -32.94 7.38
C LYS A 4 -1.86 -32.40 7.37
N ILE A 5 -1.68 -31.21 6.80
CA ILE A 5 -0.41 -30.50 6.86
C ILE A 5 -0.34 -29.97 8.29
N ASN A 6 0.56 -30.54 9.10
CA ASN A 6 0.82 -30.02 10.43
C ASN A 6 1.75 -28.82 10.25
N MET A 7 1.17 -27.63 10.11
CA MET A 7 1.94 -26.39 10.06
C MET A 7 2.43 -26.10 11.49
N PRO A 8 3.75 -25.98 11.73
CA PRO A 8 4.24 -25.59 13.04
C PRO A 8 3.79 -24.15 13.33
N GLU A 9 3.25 -23.93 14.54
CA GLU A 9 2.98 -22.58 15.03
C GLU A 9 4.32 -21.87 15.32
N PRO A 10 4.40 -20.54 15.11
CA PRO A 10 5.58 -19.77 15.47
C PRO A 10 5.86 -19.86 16.98
N GLU A 11 7.14 -19.68 17.36
CA GLU A 11 7.57 -19.68 18.76
C GLU A 11 6.81 -18.62 19.57
N GLU A 12 6.41 -18.96 20.80
CA GLU A 12 5.77 -18.02 21.71
C GLU A 12 6.69 -16.83 22.02
N ASN A 13 6.11 -15.62 22.10
CA ASN A 13 6.81 -14.38 22.42
C ASN A 13 7.89 -13.95 21.41
N LEU A 14 7.81 -14.39 20.15
CA LEU A 14 8.67 -13.89 19.09
C LEU A 14 8.52 -12.37 18.95
N LYS A 15 9.64 -11.64 19.00
CA LYS A 15 9.64 -10.19 18.80
C LYS A 15 9.45 -9.85 17.34
N ILE A 16 8.32 -9.24 16.99
CA ILE A 16 7.94 -8.97 15.59
C ILE A 16 7.73 -7.47 15.38
N ILE A 17 8.29 -6.93 14.29
CA ILE A 17 7.89 -5.65 13.72
C ILE A 17 7.02 -5.94 12.50
N ASP A 18 5.79 -5.44 12.52
CA ASP A 18 4.96 -5.45 11.32
C ASP A 18 5.25 -4.17 10.53
N VAL A 19 5.87 -4.33 9.37
CA VAL A 19 6.31 -3.21 8.51
C VAL A 19 5.23 -2.75 7.53
N HIS A 20 4.12 -3.49 7.43
CA HIS A 20 3.00 -3.13 6.55
C HIS A 20 1.72 -3.82 7.00
N CYS A 21 0.80 -3.02 7.53
CA CYS A 21 -0.56 -3.46 7.81
C CYS A 21 -1.56 -2.35 7.46
N HIS A 22 -2.86 -2.65 7.55
CA HIS A 22 -3.91 -1.64 7.46
C HIS A 22 -4.73 -1.62 8.75
N LEU A 23 -4.32 -0.77 9.69
CA LEU A 23 -4.96 -0.61 11.00
C LEU A 23 -4.94 0.86 11.43
N PRO A 24 -6.09 1.55 11.54
CA PRO A 24 -7.45 1.11 11.23
C PRO A 24 -7.67 1.02 9.71
N PHE A 25 -8.69 0.27 9.30
CA PHE A 25 -9.14 0.22 7.91
C PHE A 25 -10.65 0.12 7.81
N PRO A 26 -11.30 0.69 6.77
CA PRO A 26 -12.74 0.55 6.58
C PRO A 26 -13.18 -0.92 6.50
N ARG A 27 -14.11 -1.32 7.38
CA ARG A 27 -14.66 -2.67 7.44
C ARG A 27 -16.14 -2.72 7.05
N PRO A 28 -16.63 -3.81 6.43
CA PRO A 28 -18.06 -3.99 6.18
C PRO A 28 -18.83 -3.98 7.51
N LYS A 29 -19.87 -3.14 7.64
CA LYS A 29 -20.66 -3.09 8.90
C LYS A 29 -21.44 -4.38 9.17
N LYS A 30 -21.80 -5.12 8.13
CA LYS A 30 -22.63 -6.33 8.24
C LYS A 30 -21.72 -7.55 8.39
N ASN A 31 -21.96 -8.32 9.44
CA ASN A 31 -21.27 -9.59 9.75
C ASN A 31 -19.75 -9.46 9.97
N ASP A 32 -19.23 -8.28 10.30
CA ASP A 32 -17.86 -8.18 10.79
C ASP A 32 -17.76 -8.86 12.16
N ARG A 33 -16.81 -9.79 12.26
CA ARG A 33 -16.52 -10.59 13.46
C ARG A 33 -15.13 -10.33 14.00
N LEU A 34 -14.35 -9.47 13.33
CA LEU A 34 -13.00 -9.15 13.76
C LEU A 34 -13.06 -8.25 15.01
N PRO A 35 -12.08 -8.36 15.92
CA PRO A 35 -12.00 -7.47 17.07
C PRO A 35 -11.94 -5.99 16.67
N SER A 36 -12.16 -5.08 17.62
CA SER A 36 -11.94 -3.65 17.37
C SER A 36 -10.48 -3.38 16.99
N ASP A 37 -10.23 -2.25 16.32
CA ASP A 37 -8.87 -1.90 15.91
C ASP A 37 -7.94 -1.74 17.14
N GLU A 38 -8.49 -1.24 18.24
CA GLU A 38 -7.80 -1.15 19.54
C GLU A 38 -7.49 -2.53 20.13
N GLN A 39 -8.43 -3.48 20.05
CA GLN A 39 -8.18 -4.84 20.53
C GLN A 39 -7.12 -5.54 19.68
N GLN A 40 -7.18 -5.39 18.35
CA GLN A 40 -6.16 -5.94 17.44
C GLN A 40 -4.75 -5.39 17.75
N TYR A 41 -4.63 -4.08 17.99
CA TYR A 41 -3.35 -3.47 18.39
C TYR A 41 -2.84 -4.02 19.73
N ARG A 42 -3.71 -4.17 20.74
CA ARG A 42 -3.34 -4.76 22.03
C ARG A 42 -2.92 -6.22 21.89
N ASP A 43 -3.65 -6.99 21.10
CA ASP A 43 -3.35 -8.39 20.84
C ASP A 43 -2.00 -8.54 20.13
N PHE A 44 -1.69 -7.67 19.16
CA PHE A 44 -0.36 -7.64 18.53
C PHE A 44 0.75 -7.45 19.57
N LEU A 45 0.63 -6.46 20.44
CA LEU A 45 1.64 -6.20 21.48
C LEU A 45 1.74 -7.34 22.51
N ASN A 46 0.61 -7.92 22.91
CA ASN A 46 0.56 -9.02 23.88
C ASN A 46 1.18 -10.31 23.34
N ASN A 47 1.17 -10.51 22.02
CA ASN A 47 1.73 -11.69 21.36
C ASN A 47 3.17 -11.48 20.84
N GLY A 48 3.91 -10.52 21.38
CA GLY A 48 5.32 -10.28 21.04
C GLY A 48 5.56 -9.20 19.99
N GLY A 49 4.51 -8.54 19.49
CA GLY A 49 4.65 -7.37 18.63
C GLY A 49 5.39 -6.23 19.33
N VAL A 50 6.40 -5.66 18.67
CA VAL A 50 7.23 -4.58 19.26
C VAL A 50 7.01 -3.23 18.60
N TYR A 51 6.64 -3.20 17.32
CA TYR A 51 6.32 -1.98 16.58
C TYR A 51 5.48 -2.30 15.36
N LEU A 52 4.50 -1.45 15.05
CA LEU A 52 3.59 -1.64 13.93
C LEU A 52 3.64 -0.42 12.99
N VAL A 53 3.70 -0.68 11.69
CA VAL A 53 3.66 0.35 10.65
C VAL A 53 2.37 0.17 9.86
N THR A 54 1.45 1.11 10.02
CA THR A 54 0.16 1.10 9.31
C THR A 54 0.21 1.97 8.06
N SER A 55 -0.38 1.49 6.97
CA SER A 55 -0.28 2.12 5.66
C SER A 55 -1.62 2.69 5.22
N SER A 56 -1.66 3.99 4.95
CA SER A 56 -2.81 4.60 4.28
C SER A 56 -2.80 4.23 2.80
N ILE A 57 -3.98 4.20 2.18
CA ILE A 57 -4.15 3.99 0.74
C ILE A 57 -4.69 5.23 0.01
N ASP A 58 -5.23 6.18 0.78
CA ASP A 58 -5.81 7.45 0.35
C ASP A 58 -5.90 8.42 1.55
N ASN A 59 -6.47 9.62 1.34
CA ASN A 59 -6.66 10.60 2.41
C ASN A 59 -7.63 10.13 3.50
N SER A 60 -8.65 9.34 3.16
CA SER A 60 -9.66 8.91 4.12
C SER A 60 -9.05 7.94 5.13
N THR A 61 -8.29 6.96 4.65
CA THR A 61 -7.56 6.02 5.49
C THR A 61 -6.42 6.68 6.25
N LEU A 62 -5.77 7.69 5.67
CA LEU A 62 -4.78 8.51 6.37
C LEU A 62 -5.42 9.23 7.57
N GLU A 63 -6.60 9.85 7.40
CA GLU A 63 -7.30 10.51 8.50
C GLU A 63 -7.70 9.55 9.62
N LEU A 64 -8.17 8.34 9.26
CA LEU A 64 -8.46 7.29 10.24
C LEU A 64 -7.21 6.91 11.05
N ILE A 65 -6.08 6.71 10.36
CA ILE A 65 -4.78 6.41 10.99
C ILE A 65 -4.36 7.53 11.93
N LEU A 66 -4.37 8.78 11.48
CA LEU A 66 -3.96 9.94 12.29
C LEU A 66 -4.78 10.08 13.58
N ASN A 67 -6.05 9.67 13.55
CA ASN A 67 -6.89 9.65 14.74
C ASN A 67 -6.58 8.44 15.65
N PHE A 68 -6.37 7.26 15.07
CA PHE A 68 -6.12 6.03 15.81
C PHE A 68 -4.77 6.01 16.54
N ILE A 69 -3.72 6.56 15.92
CA ILE A 69 -2.35 6.54 16.48
C ILE A 69 -2.12 7.55 17.60
N LYS A 70 -3.07 8.46 17.85
CA LYS A 70 -2.96 9.44 18.94
C LYS A 70 -2.67 8.71 20.26
N GLU A 71 -1.67 9.20 20.99
CA GLU A 71 -1.25 8.68 22.30
C GLU A 71 -0.70 7.25 22.29
N LYS A 72 -0.34 6.70 21.12
CA LYS A 72 0.29 5.38 20.97
C LYS A 72 1.76 5.52 20.58
N GLU A 73 2.65 4.83 21.31
CA GLU A 73 4.10 4.94 21.10
C GLU A 73 4.69 3.87 20.16
N LYS A 74 4.09 2.67 20.11
CA LYS A 74 4.61 1.51 19.35
C LYS A 74 3.95 1.35 17.98
N ILE A 75 3.59 2.47 17.37
CA ILE A 75 2.92 2.51 16.07
C ILE A 75 3.42 3.72 15.28
N GLY A 76 3.73 3.50 14.02
CA GLY A 76 4.02 4.52 13.03
C GLY A 76 3.17 4.30 11.78
N PHE A 77 3.29 5.20 10.81
CA PHE A 77 2.50 5.09 9.59
C PHE A 77 3.23 5.54 8.35
N THR A 78 2.71 5.10 7.21
CA THR A 78 3.15 5.50 5.88
C THR A 78 2.03 6.24 5.15
N CYS A 79 2.42 7.20 4.30
CA CYS A 79 1.49 8.00 3.53
C CYS A 79 1.37 7.44 2.11
N GLY A 80 0.27 6.77 1.81
CA GLY A 80 0.06 6.09 0.53
C GLY A 80 -0.95 6.76 -0.37
N TRP A 81 -0.77 6.47 -1.66
CA TRP A 81 -1.70 6.78 -2.74
C TRP A 81 -1.79 5.53 -3.61
N ALA A 82 -2.55 4.56 -3.11
CA ALA A 82 -2.47 3.17 -3.54
C ALA A 82 -2.92 2.98 -5.00
N PRO A 83 -2.39 1.96 -5.71
CA PRO A 83 -2.78 1.71 -7.10
C PRO A 83 -4.27 1.48 -7.30
N GLN A 84 -4.99 0.93 -6.31
CA GLN A 84 -6.45 0.77 -6.40
C GLN A 84 -7.15 2.12 -6.36
N THR A 85 -6.73 3.04 -5.47
CA THR A 85 -7.19 4.44 -5.44
C THR A 85 -6.99 5.08 -6.81
N VAL A 86 -5.78 5.00 -7.38
CA VAL A 86 -5.49 5.51 -8.73
C VAL A 86 -6.42 4.92 -9.79
N THR A 87 -6.74 3.63 -9.69
CA THR A 87 -7.57 2.93 -10.67
C THR A 87 -9.02 3.37 -10.64
N TYR A 88 -9.57 3.60 -9.45
CA TYR A 88 -11.02 3.80 -9.26
C TYR A 88 -11.40 5.25 -9.02
N SER A 89 -10.47 6.14 -8.64
CA SER A 89 -10.77 7.56 -8.48
C SER A 89 -11.27 8.19 -9.77
N SER A 90 -12.42 8.85 -9.66
CA SER A 90 -13.00 9.67 -10.72
C SER A 90 -12.14 10.91 -11.00
N LYS A 91 -12.18 11.42 -12.23
CA LYS A 91 -11.41 12.63 -12.62
C LYS A 91 -11.78 13.85 -11.76
N SER A 92 -13.05 13.98 -11.38
CA SER A 92 -13.55 15.13 -10.60
C SER A 92 -13.05 15.13 -9.16
N GLN A 93 -12.94 13.97 -8.52
CA GLN A 93 -12.43 13.86 -7.15
C GLN A 93 -10.91 13.86 -7.09
N TYR A 94 -10.26 13.28 -8.10
CA TYR A 94 -8.82 13.07 -8.11
C TYR A 94 -8.03 14.36 -7.84
N GLY A 95 -8.32 15.47 -8.54
CA GLY A 95 -7.51 16.70 -8.39
C GLY A 95 -7.53 17.29 -6.98
N ILE A 96 -8.68 17.26 -6.31
CA ILE A 96 -8.84 17.80 -4.96
C ILE A 96 -8.12 16.90 -3.95
N GLU A 97 -8.37 15.59 -4.02
CA GLU A 97 -7.80 14.64 -3.08
C GLU A 97 -6.29 14.48 -3.27
N TRP A 98 -5.82 14.48 -4.51
CA TRP A 98 -4.40 14.47 -4.84
C TRP A 98 -3.68 15.68 -4.25
N LYS A 99 -4.25 16.89 -4.42
CA LYS A 99 -3.66 18.12 -3.85
C LYS A 99 -3.56 18.05 -2.33
N LYS A 100 -4.63 17.62 -1.64
CA LYS A 100 -4.62 17.44 -0.18
C LYS A 100 -3.53 16.47 0.27
N TRP A 101 -3.38 15.36 -0.44
CA TRP A 101 -2.35 14.36 -0.14
C TRP A 101 -0.94 14.95 -0.28
N ILE A 102 -0.67 15.67 -1.38
CA ILE A 102 0.60 16.37 -1.60
C ILE A 102 0.92 17.36 -0.48
N GLU A 103 -0.03 18.23 -0.14
CA GLU A 103 0.14 19.24 0.91
C GLU A 103 0.47 18.57 2.26
N PHE A 104 -0.20 17.45 2.57
CA PHE A 104 0.07 16.69 3.78
C PHE A 104 1.50 16.12 3.79
N ILE A 105 1.91 15.39 2.75
CA ILE A 105 3.22 14.72 2.74
C ILE A 105 4.38 15.72 2.71
N GLN A 106 4.19 16.90 2.11
CA GLN A 106 5.20 17.97 2.09
C GLN A 106 5.32 18.66 3.45
N GLY A 107 4.19 18.97 4.09
CA GLY A 107 4.15 19.75 5.33
C GLY A 107 4.38 18.96 6.61
N ASN A 108 4.46 17.62 6.55
CA ASN A 108 4.49 16.75 7.72
C ASN A 108 5.54 15.62 7.61
N GLN A 109 6.66 15.85 6.92
CA GLN A 109 7.69 14.81 6.67
C GLN A 109 8.23 14.18 7.96
N GLU A 110 8.20 14.88 9.08
CA GLU A 110 8.61 14.38 10.40
C GLU A 110 7.61 13.39 11.03
N LYS A 111 6.36 13.36 10.57
CA LYS A 111 5.29 12.57 11.20
C LYS A 111 5.18 11.15 10.69
N TYR A 112 5.55 10.89 9.45
CA TYR A 112 5.40 9.57 8.81
C TYR A 112 6.76 8.92 8.51
N LEU A 113 6.76 7.59 8.43
CA LEU A 113 7.98 6.79 8.29
C LEU A 113 8.40 6.59 6.83
N ALA A 114 7.43 6.48 5.92
CA ALA A 114 7.68 6.17 4.50
C ALA A 114 6.59 6.76 3.60
N ILE A 115 6.88 6.89 2.30
CA ILE A 115 5.87 7.10 1.27
C ILE A 115 5.37 5.72 0.82
N GLY A 116 4.10 5.46 1.04
CA GLY A 116 3.47 4.20 0.67
C GLY A 116 2.20 3.88 1.46
N GLU A 117 1.36 2.97 0.99
CA GLU A 117 1.62 2.17 -0.20
C GLU A 117 1.37 2.94 -1.51
N ILE A 118 2.27 2.71 -2.46
CA ILE A 118 2.22 3.20 -3.85
C ILE A 118 2.69 2.07 -4.76
N GLY A 119 2.29 2.04 -6.02
CA GLY A 119 2.82 1.03 -6.93
C GLY A 119 1.87 0.65 -8.05
N LEU A 120 1.89 -0.63 -8.43
CA LEU A 120 1.14 -1.19 -9.56
C LEU A 120 0.32 -2.40 -9.11
N ASP A 121 -0.98 -2.39 -9.43
CA ASP A 121 -1.90 -3.49 -9.19
C ASP A 121 -2.68 -3.82 -10.46
N TYR A 122 -2.22 -4.83 -11.21
CA TYR A 122 -2.83 -5.26 -12.46
C TYR A 122 -4.01 -6.22 -12.28
N HIS A 123 -4.31 -6.63 -11.04
CA HIS A 123 -5.59 -7.27 -10.74
C HIS A 123 -6.73 -6.24 -10.85
N HIS A 124 -6.50 -5.01 -10.38
CA HIS A 124 -7.48 -3.91 -10.52
C HIS A 124 -7.36 -3.17 -11.86
N ALA A 125 -6.15 -2.99 -12.40
CA ALA A 125 -5.92 -2.39 -13.72
C ALA A 125 -6.00 -3.41 -14.87
N LYS A 126 -7.21 -3.89 -15.15
CA LYS A 126 -7.45 -4.95 -16.14
C LYS A 126 -7.22 -4.54 -17.60
N ILE A 127 -7.44 -3.27 -17.94
CA ILE A 127 -7.27 -2.72 -19.28
C ILE A 127 -6.01 -1.85 -19.39
N LEU A 128 -5.46 -1.74 -20.60
CA LEU A 128 -4.26 -0.95 -20.92
C LEU A 128 -4.31 0.47 -20.34
N GLU A 129 -5.41 1.20 -20.55
CA GLU A 129 -5.57 2.58 -20.05
C GLU A 129 -5.34 2.68 -18.53
N LYS A 130 -5.87 1.72 -17.76
CA LYS A 130 -5.73 1.72 -16.31
C LYS A 130 -4.30 1.39 -15.87
N ARG A 131 -3.59 0.53 -16.60
CA ARG A 131 -2.18 0.20 -16.33
C ARG A 131 -1.30 1.41 -16.58
N GLU A 132 -1.52 2.10 -17.70
CA GLU A 132 -0.82 3.35 -18.03
C GLU A 132 -1.10 4.46 -17.02
N LYS A 133 -2.36 4.56 -16.53
CA LYS A 133 -2.71 5.50 -15.47
C LYS A 133 -1.93 5.24 -14.19
N GLN A 134 -1.86 3.98 -13.73
CA GLN A 134 -1.07 3.62 -12.53
C GLN A 134 0.43 3.93 -12.71
N ILE A 135 1.00 3.61 -13.88
CA ILE A 135 2.42 3.90 -14.18
C ILE A 135 2.69 5.41 -14.16
N THR A 136 1.86 6.18 -14.87
CA THR A 136 1.99 7.64 -14.93
C THR A 136 1.91 8.25 -13.53
N GLU A 137 0.98 7.76 -12.72
CA GLU A 137 0.78 8.27 -11.36
C GLU A 137 1.95 7.92 -10.44
N LEU A 138 2.46 6.70 -10.51
CA LEU A 138 3.63 6.28 -9.74
C LEU A 138 4.86 7.14 -10.07
N LYS A 139 5.08 7.43 -11.36
CA LYS A 139 6.18 8.32 -11.78
C LYS A 139 6.05 9.71 -11.17
N LYS A 140 4.87 10.32 -11.22
CA LYS A 140 4.62 11.62 -10.57
C LYS A 140 4.91 11.59 -9.07
N ILE A 141 4.55 10.50 -8.38
CA ILE A 141 4.85 10.33 -6.96
C ILE A 141 6.36 10.34 -6.74
N PHE A 142 7.13 9.58 -7.50
CA PHE A 142 8.59 9.55 -7.38
C PHE A 142 9.25 10.89 -7.74
N GLU A 143 8.78 11.57 -8.79
CA GLU A 143 9.25 12.93 -9.13
C GLU A 143 9.07 13.88 -7.93
N LEU A 144 7.90 13.86 -7.31
CA LEU A 144 7.56 14.70 -6.17
C LEU A 144 8.37 14.39 -4.91
N THR A 145 8.62 13.10 -4.64
CA THR A 145 9.10 12.62 -3.33
C THR A 145 10.58 12.21 -3.32
N SER A 146 11.24 12.20 -4.48
CA SER A 146 12.67 11.86 -4.63
C SER A 146 13.60 12.64 -3.68
N GLY A 147 13.25 13.88 -3.31
CA GLY A 147 14.01 14.72 -2.39
C GLY A 147 13.73 14.52 -0.90
N PHE A 148 12.75 13.70 -0.50
CA PHE A 148 12.29 13.63 0.90
C PHE A 148 13.20 12.78 1.80
N ASN A 149 14.17 12.05 1.24
CA ASN A 149 15.03 11.10 1.97
C ASN A 149 14.21 10.13 2.87
N LYS A 150 13.07 9.67 2.35
CA LYS A 150 12.18 8.69 2.98
C LYS A 150 12.22 7.37 2.21
N PRO A 151 12.08 6.21 2.89
CA PRO A 151 11.88 4.94 2.21
C PRO A 151 10.52 4.91 1.49
N TYR A 152 10.39 3.96 0.57
CA TYR A 152 9.15 3.68 -0.15
C TYR A 152 8.60 2.30 0.23
N VAL A 153 7.29 2.21 0.41
CA VAL A 153 6.57 0.94 0.53
C VAL A 153 5.82 0.69 -0.79
N LEU A 154 6.25 -0.33 -1.52
CA LEU A 154 5.76 -0.63 -2.87
C LEU A 154 4.73 -1.75 -2.87
N HIS A 155 3.55 -1.47 -3.39
CA HIS A 155 2.54 -2.48 -3.73
C HIS A 155 2.74 -2.96 -5.17
N VAL A 156 2.95 -4.27 -5.34
CA VAL A 156 3.16 -4.86 -6.66
C VAL A 156 2.33 -6.12 -6.81
N ARG A 157 1.36 -6.08 -7.72
CA ARG A 157 0.51 -7.23 -8.03
C ARG A 157 0.41 -7.45 -9.53
N ASN A 158 0.92 -8.59 -9.99
CA ASN A 158 0.77 -9.02 -11.38
C ASN A 158 -0.66 -9.47 -11.66
N ALA A 159 -1.07 -9.37 -12.93
CA ALA A 159 -2.33 -9.93 -13.40
C ALA A 159 -2.26 -11.46 -13.39
N ALA A 160 -3.34 -12.12 -12.93
CA ALA A 160 -3.54 -13.52 -13.24
C ALA A 160 -3.86 -13.69 -14.74
N GLU A 161 -3.70 -14.90 -15.29
CA GLU A 161 -3.87 -15.14 -16.74
C GLU A 161 -5.27 -14.76 -17.25
N HIS A 162 -6.30 -14.99 -16.43
CA HIS A 162 -7.68 -14.63 -16.78
C HIS A 162 -7.95 -13.12 -16.75
N GLU A 163 -6.99 -12.32 -16.28
CA GLU A 163 -7.05 -10.85 -16.14
C GLU A 163 -6.19 -10.15 -17.19
N PHE A 164 -5.60 -10.92 -18.11
CA PHE A 164 -4.89 -10.36 -19.25
C PHE A 164 -5.84 -9.55 -20.12
N ASP A 165 -5.35 -8.41 -20.61
CA ASP A 165 -6.09 -7.56 -21.52
C ASP A 165 -6.22 -8.31 -22.85
N ARG A 166 -7.46 -8.67 -23.20
CA ARG A 166 -7.76 -9.42 -24.42
C ARG A 166 -7.96 -8.50 -25.62
N ASP A 167 -8.29 -7.24 -25.38
CA ASP A 167 -8.53 -6.24 -26.42
C ASP A 167 -7.19 -5.70 -26.93
N HIS A 168 -6.16 -5.65 -26.07
CA HIS A 168 -4.83 -5.16 -26.40
C HIS A 168 -3.72 -6.17 -26.06
N PRO A 169 -3.74 -7.40 -26.61
CA PRO A 169 -2.91 -8.50 -26.11
C PRO A 169 -1.40 -8.31 -26.29
N LYS A 170 -0.99 -7.41 -27.19
CA LYS A 170 0.42 -7.19 -27.57
C LYS A 170 1.17 -6.19 -26.67
N HIS A 171 0.49 -5.50 -25.75
CA HIS A 171 1.17 -4.51 -24.91
C HIS A 171 2.13 -5.16 -23.91
N ARG A 172 3.20 -4.46 -23.54
CA ARG A 172 4.30 -5.05 -22.73
C ARG A 172 3.88 -5.53 -21.34
N TYR A 173 2.79 -5.00 -20.79
CA TYR A 173 2.24 -5.38 -19.48
C TYR A 173 1.50 -6.73 -19.46
N ASN A 174 1.19 -7.32 -20.63
CA ASN A 174 0.33 -8.52 -20.71
C ASN A 174 1.14 -9.80 -20.49
N LYS A 175 1.85 -9.85 -19.38
CA LYS A 175 2.77 -10.93 -19.01
C LYS A 175 2.53 -11.29 -17.56
N ARG A 176 2.88 -12.53 -17.18
CA ARG A 176 2.74 -13.03 -15.80
C ARG A 176 3.52 -12.19 -14.78
N ASP A 177 4.57 -11.50 -15.20
CA ASP A 177 5.41 -10.62 -14.38
C ASP A 177 5.38 -9.15 -14.84
N GLY A 178 4.32 -8.75 -15.54
CA GLY A 178 4.21 -7.42 -16.15
C GLY A 178 4.35 -6.27 -15.16
N ALA A 179 3.63 -6.30 -14.03
CA ALA A 179 3.71 -5.23 -13.03
C ALA A 179 5.09 -5.20 -12.36
N THR A 180 5.64 -6.37 -12.05
CA THR A 180 6.98 -6.49 -11.46
C THR A 180 8.06 -5.88 -12.35
N LYS A 181 8.05 -6.18 -13.65
CA LYS A 181 9.03 -5.63 -14.60
C LYS A 181 8.95 -4.11 -14.73
N GLU A 182 7.73 -3.56 -14.76
CA GLU A 182 7.56 -2.11 -14.82
C GLU A 182 8.00 -1.42 -13.54
N ILE A 183 7.67 -1.96 -12.35
CA ILE A 183 8.19 -1.43 -11.08
C ILE A 183 9.71 -1.38 -11.08
N LEU A 184 10.38 -2.47 -11.45
CA LEU A 184 11.85 -2.51 -11.49
C LEU A 184 12.43 -1.51 -12.49
N THR A 185 11.76 -1.30 -13.62
CA THR A 185 12.15 -0.32 -14.64
C THR A 185 12.05 1.10 -14.09
N ILE A 186 10.93 1.43 -13.44
CA ILE A 186 10.68 2.76 -12.87
C ILE A 186 11.63 3.03 -11.69
N VAL A 187 11.81 2.06 -10.78
CA VAL A 187 12.76 2.17 -9.66
C VAL A 187 14.17 2.48 -10.17
N LYS A 188 14.60 1.84 -11.27
CA LYS A 188 15.88 2.12 -11.92
C LYS A 188 15.92 3.49 -12.59
N GLU A 189 14.87 3.88 -13.29
CA GLU A 189 14.73 5.20 -13.95
C GLU A 189 14.90 6.36 -12.95
N PHE A 190 14.32 6.21 -11.75
CA PHE A 190 14.39 7.19 -10.67
C PHE A 190 15.58 7.01 -9.73
N ASN A 191 16.49 6.07 -10.02
CA ASN A 191 17.66 5.74 -9.20
C ASN A 191 17.30 5.49 -7.71
N ILE A 192 16.16 4.85 -7.46
CA ILE A 192 15.71 4.51 -6.12
C ILE A 192 16.52 3.31 -5.63
N ASN A 193 17.55 3.57 -4.83
CA ASN A 193 18.41 2.55 -4.26
C ASN A 193 17.97 2.24 -2.82
N PRO A 194 17.59 0.99 -2.49
CA PRO A 194 17.49 0.58 -1.09
C PRO A 194 18.90 0.68 -0.50
N LYS A 195 19.09 1.64 0.42
CA LYS A 195 20.33 1.79 1.17
C LYS A 195 20.43 0.71 2.25
#